data_AF-A0A0P7Z1K1-F1
#
_entry.id   AF-A0A0P7Z1K1-F1
#
_cell.length_a   1.000
_cell.length_b   1.000
_cell.length_c   1.000
_cell.angle_alpha   90.00
_cell.angle_beta   90.00
_cell.angle_gamma   90.00
#
_symmetry.space_group_name_H-M   'P 1'
#
loop_
_entity.id
_entity.type
_entity.pdbx_description
1 polymer ?
#
loop_
_entity_poly.entity_id
_entity_poly.type
_entity_poly.pdbx_seq_one_letter_code
_entity_poly.pdbx_strand_id
1 'polypeptide(L)'
;MLKQQSHIVAPIPDELRTRALYTVSELKERGKADKETIEKLFNLIVELTEHGLDFFFLEPLRRLNAGSMMMGMAKMGISSMLKGSKMVVHKVLKKLDDRSLASILDFIEEIIHEPETA
;
A
#
# COMPACT_ATOMS: atom_id res chain seq x y z
N MET A 1 -16.71 2.92 5.64
CA MET A 1 -17.65 3.90 5.04
C MET A 1 -16.94 4.76 3.98
N LEU A 2 -15.85 4.26 3.39
CA LEU A 2 -15.09 4.93 2.34
C LEU A 2 -15.98 5.15 1.10
N LYS A 3 -16.66 4.09 0.65
CA LYS A 3 -17.47 4.03 -0.58
C LYS A 3 -18.56 5.10 -0.80
N GLN A 4 -18.87 5.93 0.19
CA GLN A 4 -19.85 7.01 0.06
C GLN A 4 -19.21 8.39 -0.21
N GLN A 5 -17.89 8.45 -0.34
CA GLN A 5 -17.14 9.68 -0.59
C GLN A 5 -16.44 9.62 -1.94
N SER A 6 -16.10 10.79 -2.49
CA SER A 6 -15.23 10.86 -3.67
C SER A 6 -13.80 10.50 -3.29
N HIS A 7 -13.16 9.67 -4.11
CA HIS A 7 -11.79 9.19 -3.88
C HIS A 7 -10.85 9.55 -5.02
N ILE A 8 -9.58 9.73 -4.67
CA ILE A 8 -8.48 9.68 -5.63
C ILE A 8 -7.90 8.27 -5.55
N VAL A 9 -7.75 7.62 -6.70
CA VAL A 9 -7.25 6.24 -6.81
C VAL A 9 -5.90 6.19 -7.49
N ALA A 10 -5.05 5.25 -7.07
CA ALA A 10 -3.82 4.91 -7.77
C ALA A 10 -3.98 3.50 -8.36
N PRO A 11 -3.75 3.31 -9.68
CA PRO A 11 -3.84 2.00 -10.29
C PRO A 11 -2.71 1.11 -9.76
N ILE A 12 -3.05 -0.15 -9.48
CA ILE A 12 -2.10 -1.20 -9.15
C ILE A 12 -2.18 -2.31 -10.21
N PRO A 13 -1.08 -3.05 -10.49
CA PRO A 13 -1.13 -4.21 -11.37
C PRO A 13 -2.12 -5.26 -10.86
N ASP A 14 -2.79 -5.98 -11.78
CA ASP A 14 -3.73 -7.05 -11.42
C ASP A 14 -3.09 -8.16 -10.57
N GLU A 15 -1.80 -8.43 -10.81
CA GLU A 15 -1.03 -9.36 -9.99
C GLU A 15 -0.91 -8.88 -8.54
N LEU A 16 -0.67 -7.58 -8.32
CA LEU A 16 -0.59 -7.00 -6.98
C LEU A 16 -1.95 -7.04 -6.30
N ARG A 17 -3.04 -6.69 -7.02
CA ARG A 17 -4.40 -6.85 -6.51
C ARG A 17 -4.65 -8.30 -6.06
N THR A 18 -4.34 -9.27 -6.91
CA THR A 18 -4.56 -10.69 -6.64
C THR A 18 -3.77 -11.14 -5.41
N ARG A 19 -2.47 -10.79 -5.35
CA ARG A 19 -1.63 -11.09 -4.18
C ARG A 19 -2.16 -10.42 -2.91
N ALA A 20 -2.56 -9.16 -2.98
CA ALA A 20 -3.08 -8.42 -1.84
C ALA A 20 -4.32 -9.08 -1.25
N LEU A 21 -5.31 -9.41 -2.10
CA LEU A 21 -6.55 -10.06 -1.66
C LEU A 21 -6.29 -11.48 -1.13
N TYR A 22 -5.40 -12.23 -1.76
CA TYR A 22 -4.99 -13.55 -1.26
C TYR A 22 -4.30 -13.46 0.11
N THR A 23 -3.34 -12.55 0.27
CA THR A 23 -2.67 -12.32 1.55
C THR A 23 -3.67 -11.88 2.62
N VAL A 24 -4.60 -10.98 2.30
CA VAL A 24 -5.66 -10.58 3.24
C VAL A 24 -6.49 -11.78 3.68
N SER A 25 -6.93 -12.63 2.74
CA SER A 25 -7.70 -13.85 3.06
C SER A 25 -6.90 -14.81 3.95
N GLU A 26 -5.65 -15.10 3.59
CA GLU A 26 -4.77 -16.00 4.36
C GLU A 26 -4.54 -15.51 5.78
N LEU A 27 -4.26 -14.21 5.95
CA LEU A 27 -4.00 -13.62 7.27
C LEU A 27 -5.27 -13.56 8.12
N LYS A 28 -6.45 -13.34 7.50
CA LYS A 28 -7.75 -13.41 8.19
C LYS A 28 -8.05 -14.82 8.69
N GLU A 29 -7.82 -15.85 7.87
CA GLU A 29 -8.01 -17.26 8.25
C GLU A 29 -7.08 -17.67 9.40
N ARG A 30 -5.83 -17.21 9.36
CA ARG A 30 -4.86 -17.47 10.43
C ARG A 30 -5.25 -16.81 11.75
N GLY A 31 -5.76 -15.58 11.69
CA GLY A 31 -6.31 -14.84 12.84
C GLY A 31 -5.33 -14.56 13.98
N LYS A 32 -4.01 -14.64 13.72
CA LYS A 32 -2.96 -14.44 14.73
C LYS A 32 -1.94 -13.41 14.29
N ALA A 33 -1.69 -12.40 15.10
CA ALA A 33 -0.69 -11.36 14.88
C ALA A 33 0.74 -11.83 15.23
N ASP A 34 1.17 -12.97 14.68
CA ASP A 34 2.52 -13.47 14.86
C ASP A 34 3.53 -12.83 13.92
N LYS A 35 4.82 -13.11 14.14
CA LYS A 35 5.92 -12.48 13.39
C LYS A 35 5.78 -12.64 11.87
N GLU A 36 5.37 -13.81 11.39
CA GLU A 36 5.22 -14.09 9.96
C GLU A 36 4.07 -13.26 9.37
N THR A 37 2.94 -13.21 10.07
CA THR A 37 1.77 -12.40 9.70
C THR A 37 2.12 -10.91 9.61
N ILE A 38 2.83 -10.41 10.62
CA ILE A 38 3.29 -9.02 10.66
C ILE A 38 4.24 -8.70 9.51
N GLU A 39 5.14 -9.62 9.17
CA GLU A 39 6.09 -9.43 8.07
C GLU A 39 5.39 -9.44 6.70
N LYS A 40 4.46 -10.37 6.47
CA LYS A 40 3.63 -10.40 5.24
C LYS A 40 2.82 -9.12 5.09
N LEU A 41 2.12 -8.71 6.15
CA LEU A 41 1.32 -7.48 6.15
C LEU A 41 2.18 -6.22 5.92
N PHE A 42 3.36 -6.17 6.55
CA PHE A 42 4.32 -5.08 6.33
C PHE A 42 4.71 -4.95 4.87
N ASN A 43 5.12 -6.06 4.24
CA ASN A 43 5.55 -6.06 2.84
C ASN A 43 4.42 -5.64 1.90
N LEU A 44 3.19 -6.13 2.15
CA LEU A 44 2.02 -5.73 1.38
C LEU A 44 1.74 -4.23 1.46
N ILE A 45 1.70 -3.66 2.69
CA ILE A 45 1.46 -2.22 2.89
C ILE A 45 2.54 -1.39 2.19
N VAL A 46 3.80 -1.84 2.26
CA VAL A 46 4.92 -1.18 1.60
C VAL A 46 4.75 -1.17 0.08
N GLU A 47 4.44 -2.32 -0.52
CA GLU A 47 4.28 -2.44 -1.96
C GLU A 47 3.12 -1.56 -2.46
N LEU A 48 1.96 -1.60 -1.79
CA LEU A 48 0.82 -0.73 -2.10
C LEU A 48 1.18 0.76 -2.00
N THR A 49 1.95 1.14 -0.98
CA THR A 49 2.40 2.52 -0.79
C THR A 49 3.37 2.97 -1.88
N GLU A 50 4.29 2.10 -2.30
CA GLU A 50 5.25 2.39 -3.37
C GLU A 50 4.53 2.66 -4.70
N HIS A 51 3.51 1.86 -5.03
CA HIS A 51 2.66 2.09 -6.21
C HIS A 51 1.87 3.41 -6.12
N GLY A 52 1.28 3.71 -4.96
CA GLY A 52 0.59 4.99 -4.75
C GLY A 52 1.52 6.19 -4.92
N LEU A 53 2.72 6.15 -4.33
CA LEU A 53 3.71 7.22 -4.44
C LEU A 53 4.22 7.37 -5.88
N ASP A 54 4.44 6.28 -6.59
CA ASP A 54 4.83 6.32 -8.00
C ASP A 54 3.76 7.03 -8.85
N PHE A 55 2.49 6.65 -8.68
CA PHE A 55 1.38 7.25 -9.42
C PHE A 55 1.17 8.73 -9.09
N PHE A 56 1.25 9.12 -7.82
CA PHE A 56 0.98 10.51 -7.43
C PHE A 56 2.16 11.45 -7.63
N PHE A 57 3.41 10.96 -7.67
CA PHE A 57 4.58 11.81 -7.75
C PHE A 57 5.45 11.59 -8.99
N LEU A 58 5.70 10.34 -9.40
CA LEU A 58 6.60 10.06 -10.53
C LEU A 58 5.87 10.09 -11.87
N GLU A 59 4.65 9.57 -11.94
CA GLU A 59 3.85 9.60 -13.16
C GLU A 59 3.58 11.02 -13.68
N PRO A 60 3.22 12.03 -12.85
CA PRO A 60 3.11 13.41 -13.32
C PRO A 60 4.41 13.94 -13.94
N LEU A 61 5.56 13.61 -13.35
CA LEU A 61 6.86 14.04 -13.88
C LEU A 61 7.18 13.36 -15.22
N ARG A 62 6.82 12.07 -15.40
CA ARG A 62 6.91 11.40 -16.71
C ARG A 62 6.04 12.09 -17.75
N ARG A 63 4.80 12.44 -17.41
CA ARG A 63 3.86 13.14 -18.32
C ARG A 63 4.34 14.53 -18.71
N LEU A 64 5.07 15.20 -17.81
CA LEU A 64 5.72 16.48 -18.06
C LEU A 64 7.06 16.35 -18.81
N ASN A 65 7.48 15.14 -19.19
CA ASN A 65 8.79 14.84 -19.79
C ASN A 65 9.95 15.40 -18.96
N ALA A 66 9.87 15.29 -17.63
CA ALA A 66 10.90 15.78 -16.72
C ALA A 66 12.26 15.13 -17.04
N GLY A 67 13.30 15.96 -17.10
CA GLY A 67 14.67 15.50 -17.35
C GLY A 67 15.20 14.56 -16.25
N SER A 68 16.25 13.81 -16.59
CA SER A 68 16.87 12.81 -15.70
C SER A 68 17.27 13.36 -14.33
N MET A 69 17.76 14.60 -14.27
CA MET A 69 18.12 15.27 -13.03
C MET A 69 16.90 15.48 -12.11
N MET A 70 15.80 16.02 -12.65
CA MET A 70 14.58 16.25 -11.89
C MET A 70 13.95 14.94 -11.42
N MET A 71 13.92 13.93 -12.29
CA MET A 71 13.49 12.58 -11.93
C MET A 71 14.33 11.97 -10.82
N GLY A 72 15.66 12.15 -10.86
CA GLY A 72 16.58 11.70 -9.81
C GLY A 72 16.30 12.35 -8.46
N MET A 73 16.09 13.67 -8.44
CA MET A 73 15.73 14.41 -7.22
C MET A 73 14.40 13.94 -6.64
N ALA A 74 13.38 13.76 -7.47
CA ALA A 74 12.07 13.26 -7.04
C ALA A 74 12.18 11.86 -6.42
N LYS A 75 12.87 10.93 -7.09
CA LYS A 75 13.11 9.58 -6.57
C LYS A 75 13.85 9.58 -5.23
N MET A 76 14.82 10.47 -5.05
CA MET A 76 15.55 10.61 -3.79
C MET A 76 14.65 11.12 -2.64
N GLY A 77 13.81 12.13 -2.92
CA GLY A 77 12.82 12.63 -1.97
C GLY A 77 11.82 11.55 -1.54
N ILE A 78 11.21 10.88 -2.51
CA ILE A 78 10.25 9.79 -2.29
C ILE A 78 10.90 8.65 -1.49
N SER A 79 12.13 8.24 -1.86
CA SER A 79 12.86 7.18 -1.16
C SER A 79 13.11 7.53 0.31
N SER A 80 13.35 8.81 0.61
CA SER A 80 13.56 9.29 1.98
C SER A 80 12.26 9.25 2.79
N MET A 81 11.15 9.73 2.20
CA MET A 81 9.82 9.62 2.81
C MET A 81 9.43 8.17 3.08
N LEU A 82 9.63 7.30 2.09
CA LEU A 82 9.31 5.89 2.18
C LEU A 82 10.10 5.16 3.28
N LYS A 83 11.38 5.49 3.47
CA LYS A 83 12.17 4.97 4.61
C LYS A 83 11.54 5.35 5.95
N GLY A 84 11.12 6.60 6.11
CA GLY A 84 10.41 7.07 7.31
C GLY A 84 9.09 6.32 7.52
N SER A 85 8.28 6.22 6.47
CA SER A 85 7.00 5.50 6.50
C SER A 85 7.19 4.02 6.87
N LYS A 86 8.17 3.32 6.27
CA LYS A 86 8.51 1.93 6.59
C LYS A 86 8.81 1.74 8.08
N MET A 87 9.59 2.64 8.68
CA MET A 87 9.90 2.57 10.10
C MET A 87 8.63 2.71 10.97
N VAL A 88 7.75 3.64 10.64
CA VAL A 88 6.50 3.86 11.37
C VAL A 88 5.57 2.66 11.24
N VAL A 89 5.32 2.19 10.01
CA VAL A 89 4.48 1.02 9.74
C VAL A 89 5.00 -0.18 10.52
N HIS A 90 6.29 -0.51 10.39
CA HIS A 90 6.88 -1.64 11.11
C HIS A 90 6.74 -1.53 12.64
N LYS A 91 6.92 -0.32 13.20
CA LYS A 91 6.76 -0.08 14.65
C LYS A 91 5.32 -0.25 15.13
N VAL A 92 4.35 0.15 14.32
CA VAL A 92 2.91 -0.01 14.61
C VAL A 92 2.52 -1.47 14.50
N LEU A 93 2.88 -2.14 13.39
CA LEU A 93 2.50 -3.53 13.15
C LEU A 93 3.04 -4.48 14.23
N LYS A 94 4.24 -4.23 14.76
CA LYS A 94 4.81 -4.99 15.89
C LYS A 94 4.01 -4.97 17.19
N LYS A 95 3.05 -4.04 17.31
CA LYS A 95 2.20 -3.87 18.50
C LYS A 95 0.76 -4.32 18.25
N LEU A 96 0.45 -4.86 17.08
CA LEU A 96 -0.89 -5.33 16.78
C LEU A 96 -1.23 -6.55 17.62
N ASP A 97 -2.43 -6.54 18.17
CA ASP A 97 -3.12 -7.73 18.63
C ASP A 97 -4.00 -8.31 17.50
N ASP A 98 -4.57 -9.49 17.73
CA ASP A 98 -5.38 -10.20 16.74
C ASP A 98 -6.60 -9.38 16.27
N ARG A 99 -7.18 -8.56 17.17
CA ARG A 99 -8.32 -7.69 16.84
C ARG A 99 -7.90 -6.54 15.91
N SER A 100 -6.78 -5.90 16.19
CA SER A 100 -6.26 -4.80 15.39
C SER A 100 -5.76 -5.31 14.03
N LEU A 101 -5.22 -6.53 13.98
CA LEU A 101 -4.90 -7.22 12.73
C LEU A 101 -6.14 -7.34 11.85
N ALA A 102 -7.24 -7.92 12.37
CA ALA A 102 -8.49 -8.06 11.61
C ALA A 102 -8.98 -6.71 11.06
N SER A 103 -8.93 -5.66 11.89
CA SER A 103 -9.37 -4.31 11.50
C SER A 103 -8.55 -3.73 10.35
N ILE A 104 -7.23 -3.97 10.31
CA ILE A 104 -6.36 -3.50 9.22
C ILE A 104 -6.60 -4.32 7.94
N LEU A 105 -6.81 -5.63 8.07
CA LEU A 105 -7.11 -6.49 6.93
C LEU A 105 -8.44 -6.11 6.27
N ASP A 106 -9.46 -5.80 7.07
CA ASP A 106 -10.74 -5.26 6.58
C ASP A 106 -10.56 -3.93 5.84
N PHE A 107 -9.71 -3.04 6.36
CA PHE A 107 -9.42 -1.77 5.71
C PHE A 107 -8.72 -1.96 4.35
N ILE A 108 -7.74 -2.87 4.25
CA ILE A 108 -7.04 -3.14 2.98
C ILE A 108 -8.03 -3.66 1.93
N GLU A 109 -8.94 -4.54 2.32
CA GLU A 109 -10.01 -5.02 1.44
C GLU A 109 -10.98 -3.90 1.04
N GLU A 110 -11.30 -2.98 1.96
CA GLU A 110 -12.17 -1.82 1.68
C GLU A 110 -11.55 -0.84 0.68
N ILE A 111 -10.23 -0.74 0.56
CA ILE A 111 -9.58 0.23 -0.36
C ILE A 111 -9.19 -0.35 -1.73
N ILE A 112 -9.22 -1.69 -1.90
CA ILE A 112 -8.87 -2.34 -3.16
C ILE A 112 -10.14 -2.60 -3.96
N HIS A 113 -10.25 -1.95 -5.12
CA HIS A 113 -11.42 -2.06 -5.99
C HIS A 113 -11.01 -2.31 -7.43
N GLU A 114 -11.89 -3.03 -8.14
CA GLU A 114 -11.82 -3.07 -9.60
C GLU A 114 -12.26 -1.72 -10.18
N PRO A 115 -11.72 -1.33 -11.34
CA PRO A 115 -12.24 -0.17 -12.05
C PRO A 115 -13.74 -0.36 -12.35
N GLU A 116 -14.52 0.71 -12.26
CA GLU A 116 -15.89 0.69 -12.74
C GLU A 116 -15.90 0.27 -14.22
N THR A 117 -16.76 -0.69 -14.56
CA THR A 117 -16.95 -1.08 -15.96
C THR A 117 -17.57 0.10 -16.70
N ALA A 118 -16.93 0.50 -17.80
CA ALA A 118 -17.39 1.58 -18.66
C ALA A 118 -18.70 1.23 -19.38
#